data_AF-A0A358D5C8-F1
#
_entry.id   AF-A0A358D5C8-F1
#
_cell.length_a   1.000
_cell.length_b   1.000
_cell.length_c   1.000
_cell.angle_alpha   90.00
_cell.angle_beta   90.00
_cell.angle_gamma   90.00
#
_symmetry.space_group_name_H-M   'P 1'
#
loop_
_entity.id
_entity.type
_entity.pdbx_description
1 polymer ?
#
loop_
_entity_poly.entity_id
_entity_poly.type
_entity_poly.pdbx_seq_one_letter_code
_entity_poly.pdbx_strand_id
1 'polypeptide(L)'
;TDAGAPSSTLHLRGLDSRITTVIEAAQASLDYPAFEWLRRAALSDAVAWNEEFGRVTDVSRLGVERNLFRYRPVEVAIRATGDATWQALLRVILAGIRTGSTTTVSAPVGLPAAVRRALSDQDVNVFVETEDEWLDRVARPEQDVADAVAGEPRPTRPPRVRLVGGADAVSALHSALAEAVGGDPDVAIYDNEVTTAGRIELLPFLHEQSITITAHRFGNPDAWSADVI
;
A
#
# COMPACT_ATOMS: atom_id res chain seq x y z
N THR A 1 18.28 15.69 -15.74
CA THR A 1 19.29 15.48 -14.69
C THR A 1 19.21 16.62 -13.70
N ASP A 2 18.36 16.49 -12.69
CA ASP A 2 18.39 17.39 -11.53
C ASP A 2 17.93 16.59 -10.32
N ALA A 3 18.89 15.93 -9.67
CA ALA A 3 18.66 15.22 -8.42
C ALA A 3 18.63 16.30 -7.33
N GLY A 4 17.42 16.67 -6.89
CA GLY A 4 17.21 17.76 -5.94
C GLY A 4 18.13 17.70 -4.72
N ALA A 5 18.70 18.85 -4.36
CA ALA A 5 19.68 19.02 -3.30
C ALA A 5 19.20 18.41 -1.95
N PRO A 6 20.07 17.73 -1.19
CA PRO A 6 19.74 17.17 0.11
C PRO A 6 19.33 18.28 1.09
N SER A 7 18.15 18.12 1.68
CA SER A 7 17.60 19.09 2.64
C SER A 7 18.40 19.06 3.94
N SER A 8 18.83 20.23 4.43
CA SER A 8 19.69 20.40 5.62
C SER A 8 18.97 20.22 6.97
N THR A 9 17.69 19.84 6.96
CA THR A 9 16.90 19.64 8.18
C THR A 9 16.26 18.25 8.21
N LEU A 10 16.74 17.42 9.15
CA LEU A 10 16.33 16.04 9.44
C LEU A 10 14.95 15.93 10.11
N HIS A 11 14.16 17.00 10.15
CA HIS A 11 12.89 16.99 10.87
C HIS A 11 11.78 16.29 10.08
N LEU A 12 11.13 15.32 10.72
CA LEU A 12 9.92 14.62 10.23
C LEU A 12 8.64 15.46 10.41
N ARG A 13 8.77 16.80 10.42
CA ARG A 13 7.62 17.71 10.61
C ARG A 13 6.69 17.61 9.41
N GLY A 14 5.39 17.47 9.68
CA GLY A 14 4.34 17.37 8.66
C GLY A 14 4.00 15.94 8.23
N LEU A 15 4.71 14.93 8.74
CA LEU A 15 4.33 13.53 8.58
C LEU A 15 3.38 13.08 9.70
N ASP A 16 2.54 12.10 9.37
CA ASP A 16 1.68 11.41 10.33
C ASP A 16 2.57 10.70 11.36
N SER A 17 2.22 10.83 12.65
CA SER A 17 2.91 10.17 13.77
C SER A 17 3.12 8.67 13.56
N ARG A 18 2.18 7.99 12.90
CA ARG A 18 2.26 6.56 12.56
C ARG A 18 3.48 6.26 11.66
N ILE A 19 3.70 7.10 10.66
CA ILE A 19 4.81 6.97 9.71
C ILE A 19 6.14 7.40 10.35
N THR A 20 6.13 8.50 11.09
CA THR A 20 7.30 8.99 11.83
C THR A 20 7.84 7.91 12.76
N THR A 21 6.96 7.24 13.52
CA THR A 21 7.33 6.16 14.46
C THR A 21 8.06 5.01 13.77
N VAL A 22 7.58 4.59 12.59
CA VAL A 22 8.22 3.50 11.83
C VAL A 22 9.59 3.94 11.28
N ILE A 23 9.70 5.18 10.77
CA ILE A 23 10.97 5.72 10.25
C ILE A 23 12.01 5.82 11.36
N GLU A 24 11.64 6.32 12.53
CA GLU A 24 12.53 6.42 13.70
C GLU A 24 12.98 5.04 14.19
N ALA A 25 12.07 4.06 14.24
CA ALA A 25 12.38 2.68 14.62
C ALA A 25 13.37 2.01 13.66
N ALA A 26 13.40 2.43 12.39
CA ALA A 26 14.31 1.90 11.37
C ALA A 26 15.69 2.58 11.35
N GLN A 27 15.88 3.70 12.07
CA GLN A 27 17.09 4.53 11.95
C GLN A 27 18.39 3.76 12.26
N ALA A 28 18.36 2.83 13.23
CA ALA A 28 19.53 2.03 13.58
C ALA A 28 19.88 0.93 12.54
N SER A 29 18.95 0.64 11.63
CA SER A 29 19.07 -0.42 10.61
C SER A 29 19.35 0.12 9.21
N LEU A 30 19.40 1.44 9.05
CA LEU A 30 19.61 2.13 7.78
C LEU A 30 20.85 3.02 7.87
N ASP A 31 21.63 3.07 6.79
CA ASP A 31 22.64 4.11 6.64
C ASP A 31 21.98 5.46 6.33
N TYR A 32 22.77 6.53 6.39
CA TYR A 32 22.24 7.88 6.19
C TYR A 32 21.58 8.09 4.81
N PRO A 33 22.19 7.67 3.68
CA PRO A 33 21.54 7.74 2.38
C PRO A 33 20.21 6.99 2.29
N ALA A 34 20.15 5.76 2.81
CA ALA A 34 18.94 4.95 2.84
C ALA A 34 17.82 5.62 3.66
N PHE A 35 18.18 6.14 4.83
CA PHE A 35 17.25 6.86 5.70
C PHE A 35 16.72 8.15 5.03
N GLU A 36 17.59 8.93 4.40
CA GLU A 36 17.22 10.17 3.71
C GLU A 36 16.27 9.89 2.54
N TRP A 37 16.57 8.86 1.75
CA TRP A 37 15.76 8.39 0.63
C TRP A 37 14.36 7.96 1.10
N LEU A 38 14.28 7.17 2.17
CA LEU A 38 13.01 6.71 2.75
C LEU A 38 12.19 7.90 3.28
N ARG A 39 12.84 8.85 3.97
CA ARG A 39 12.20 10.07 4.46
C ARG A 39 11.61 10.91 3.32
N ARG A 40 12.35 11.10 2.22
CA ARG A 40 11.87 11.83 1.04
C ARG A 40 10.65 11.18 0.43
N ALA A 41 10.65 9.84 0.35
CA ALA A 41 9.50 9.11 -0.14
C ALA A 41 8.25 9.31 0.73
N ALA A 42 8.40 9.23 2.06
CA ALA A 42 7.28 9.47 2.98
C ALA A 42 6.69 10.89 2.86
N LEU A 43 7.54 11.89 2.57
CA LEU A 43 7.10 13.26 2.27
C LEU A 43 6.39 13.34 0.91
N SER A 44 6.91 12.65 -0.12
CA SER A 44 6.24 12.56 -1.43
C SER A 44 4.85 11.91 -1.32
N ASP A 45 4.71 10.88 -0.50
CA ASP A 45 3.42 10.25 -0.19
C ASP A 45 2.46 11.22 0.47
N ALA A 46 2.93 12.04 1.42
CA ALA A 46 2.10 13.05 2.08
C ALA A 46 1.58 14.09 1.07
N VAL A 47 2.43 14.56 0.16
CA VAL A 47 2.05 15.50 -0.90
C VAL A 47 1.01 14.86 -1.82
N ALA A 48 1.30 13.67 -2.37
CA ALA A 48 0.38 12.98 -3.27
C ALA A 48 -0.97 12.67 -2.62
N TRP A 49 -0.98 12.35 -1.32
CA TRP A 49 -2.21 12.15 -0.56
C TRP A 49 -3.03 13.44 -0.41
N ASN A 50 -2.39 14.54 -0.06
CA ASN A 50 -3.07 15.82 0.17
C ASN A 50 -3.59 16.46 -1.14
N GLU A 51 -2.86 16.26 -2.24
CA GLU A 51 -3.17 16.87 -3.53
C GLU A 51 -4.15 16.03 -4.36
N GLU A 52 -4.08 14.69 -4.27
CA GLU A 52 -4.83 13.79 -5.15
C GLU A 52 -5.61 12.73 -4.36
N PHE A 53 -4.91 11.78 -3.75
CA PHE A 53 -5.52 10.50 -3.36
C PHE A 53 -6.46 10.59 -2.16
N GLY A 54 -6.23 11.54 -1.25
CA GLY A 54 -7.06 11.79 -0.08
C GLY A 54 -8.25 12.69 -0.37
N ARG A 55 -8.46 13.13 -1.62
CA ARG A 55 -9.52 14.07 -1.99
C ARG A 55 -10.68 13.36 -2.69
N VAL A 56 -11.87 13.93 -2.53
CA VAL A 56 -13.03 13.66 -3.38
C VAL A 56 -13.15 14.83 -4.35
N THR A 57 -13.26 14.56 -5.65
CA THR A 57 -13.28 15.61 -6.67
C THR A 57 -14.47 15.44 -7.61
N ASP A 58 -15.28 16.49 -7.78
CA ASP A 58 -16.22 16.62 -8.90
C ASP A 58 -15.58 17.48 -10.00
N VAL A 59 -15.14 16.83 -11.07
CA VAL A 59 -14.52 17.51 -12.23
C VAL A 59 -15.56 18.05 -13.21
N SER A 60 -16.75 17.45 -13.26
CA SER A 60 -17.78 17.77 -14.27
C SER A 60 -18.67 18.93 -13.84
N ARG A 61 -18.98 19.03 -12.53
CA ARG A 61 -19.75 20.12 -11.90
C ARG A 61 -21.07 20.43 -12.63
N LEU A 62 -21.82 19.39 -12.99
CA LEU A 62 -23.04 19.52 -13.80
C LEU A 62 -24.19 20.22 -13.07
N GLY A 63 -24.14 20.30 -11.73
CA GLY A 63 -25.16 20.92 -10.88
C GLY A 63 -26.40 20.05 -10.68
N VAL A 64 -26.95 19.48 -11.76
CA VAL A 64 -28.09 18.53 -11.74
C VAL A 64 -27.67 17.10 -11.42
N GLU A 65 -26.37 16.81 -11.46
CA GLU A 65 -25.76 15.55 -11.08
C GLU A 65 -24.38 15.84 -10.48
N ARG A 66 -24.03 15.10 -9.43
CA ARG A 66 -22.70 15.12 -8.81
C ARG A 66 -21.95 13.89 -9.28
N ASN A 67 -20.77 14.10 -9.86
CA ASN A 67 -19.92 13.03 -10.40
C ASN A 67 -18.60 13.05 -9.65
N LEU A 68 -18.59 12.35 -8.53
CA LEU A 68 -17.49 12.34 -7.58
C LEU A 68 -16.50 11.24 -7.93
N PHE A 69 -15.22 11.60 -8.02
CA PHE A 69 -14.12 10.67 -8.12
C PHE A 69 -13.33 10.65 -6.81
N ARG A 70 -13.05 9.45 -6.30
CA ARG A 70 -12.26 9.26 -5.08
C ARG A 70 -11.46 7.96 -5.13
N TYR A 71 -10.51 7.83 -4.20
CA TYR A 71 -9.75 6.61 -3.99
C TYR A 71 -10.19 5.90 -2.71
N ARG A 72 -10.15 4.56 -2.72
CA ARG A 72 -10.47 3.70 -1.57
C ARG A 72 -9.31 2.74 -1.30
N PRO A 73 -8.94 2.51 -0.03
CA PRO A 73 -7.92 1.53 0.29
C PRO A 73 -8.36 0.12 -0.14
N VAL A 74 -7.41 -0.66 -0.60
CA VAL A 74 -7.55 -2.10 -0.89
C VAL A 74 -6.51 -2.88 -0.10
N GLU A 75 -6.85 -4.11 0.26
CA GLU A 75 -5.94 -5.05 0.91
C GLU A 75 -4.76 -5.39 -0.02
N VAL A 76 -3.54 -5.38 0.52
CA VAL A 76 -2.32 -5.70 -0.23
C VAL A 76 -1.42 -6.61 0.61
N ALA A 77 -0.97 -7.72 0.02
CA ALA A 77 0.13 -8.49 0.56
C ALA A 77 1.47 -8.01 -0.02
N ILE A 78 2.39 -7.60 0.85
CA ILE A 78 3.75 -7.23 0.48
C ILE A 78 4.65 -8.44 0.65
N ARG A 79 5.41 -8.81 -0.38
CA ARG A 79 6.39 -9.88 -0.31
C ARG A 79 7.77 -9.38 -0.70
N ALA A 80 8.73 -9.50 0.22
CA ALA A 80 10.13 -9.24 -0.04
C ALA A 80 10.84 -10.49 -0.56
N THR A 81 11.67 -10.34 -1.58
CA THR A 81 12.65 -11.34 -2.01
C THR A 81 13.86 -11.33 -1.08
N GLY A 82 14.76 -12.32 -1.23
CA GLY A 82 15.99 -12.41 -0.41
C GLY A 82 16.98 -11.26 -0.60
N ASP A 83 16.96 -10.60 -1.76
CA ASP A 83 17.82 -9.47 -2.11
C ASP A 83 17.15 -8.10 -1.88
N ALA A 84 15.93 -8.08 -1.33
CA ALA A 84 15.22 -6.85 -1.01
C ALA A 84 15.98 -6.01 0.03
N THR A 85 16.21 -4.74 -0.28
CA THR A 85 16.81 -3.80 0.68
C THR A 85 15.80 -3.37 1.74
N TRP A 86 16.26 -3.13 2.97
CA TRP A 86 15.39 -2.67 4.06
C TRP A 86 14.68 -1.36 3.73
N GLN A 87 15.37 -0.41 3.08
CA GLN A 87 14.79 0.86 2.68
C GLN A 87 13.64 0.69 1.68
N ALA A 88 13.76 -0.25 0.72
CA ALA A 88 12.74 -0.51 -0.29
C ALA A 88 11.52 -1.21 0.33
N LEU A 89 11.74 -2.20 1.21
CA LEU A 89 10.65 -2.86 1.92
C LEU A 89 9.89 -1.87 2.82
N LEU A 90 10.61 -1.10 3.63
CA LEU A 90 10.01 -0.09 4.50
C LEU A 90 9.24 0.95 3.70
N ARG A 91 9.78 1.40 2.57
CA ARG A 91 9.13 2.34 1.66
C ARG A 91 7.75 1.88 1.22
N VAL A 92 7.61 0.62 0.83
CA VAL A 92 6.34 0.04 0.38
C VAL A 92 5.39 -0.15 1.57
N ILE A 93 5.89 -0.52 2.74
CA ILE A 93 5.09 -0.60 3.95
C ILE A 93 4.53 0.78 4.35
N LEU A 94 5.33 1.84 4.26
CA LEU A 94 4.89 3.21 4.53
C LEU A 94 3.78 3.67 3.57
N ALA A 95 3.81 3.22 2.30
CA ALA A 95 2.73 3.47 1.35
C ALA A 95 1.40 2.86 1.85
N GLY A 96 1.41 1.58 2.26
CA GLY A 96 0.22 0.92 2.80
C GLY A 96 -0.31 1.59 4.08
N ILE A 97 0.58 2.01 4.99
CA ILE A 97 0.19 2.75 6.20
C ILE A 97 -0.44 4.10 5.84
N ARG A 98 0.13 4.82 4.86
CA ARG A 98 -0.39 6.11 4.40
C ARG A 98 -1.79 5.99 3.84
N THR A 99 -2.05 4.99 3.00
CA THR A 99 -3.36 4.78 2.37
C THR A 99 -4.40 4.23 3.34
N GLY A 100 -3.97 3.69 4.48
CA GLY A 100 -4.86 2.97 5.40
C GLY A 100 -5.28 1.62 4.85
N SER A 101 -4.46 1.02 3.98
CA SER A 101 -4.71 -0.30 3.43
C SER A 101 -4.40 -1.39 4.44
N THR A 102 -5.29 -2.39 4.54
CA THR A 102 -4.98 -3.64 5.23
C THR A 102 -3.77 -4.26 4.55
N THR A 103 -2.67 -4.38 5.29
CA THR A 103 -1.38 -4.77 4.72
C THR A 103 -0.80 -5.94 5.48
N THR A 104 -0.44 -7.00 4.77
CA THR A 104 0.40 -8.08 5.31
C THR A 104 1.78 -8.00 4.71
N VAL A 105 2.82 -8.36 5.48
CA VAL A 105 4.21 -8.33 5.03
C VAL A 105 4.81 -9.71 5.24
N SER A 106 5.41 -10.25 4.20
CA SER A 106 6.21 -11.47 4.29
C SER A 106 7.64 -11.19 3.83
N ALA A 107 8.62 -11.65 4.59
CA ALA A 107 10.03 -11.55 4.25
C ALA A 107 10.76 -12.86 4.58
N PRO A 108 11.84 -13.21 3.86
CA PRO A 108 12.61 -14.43 4.12
C PRO A 108 13.40 -14.38 5.43
N VAL A 109 13.59 -13.19 5.99
CA VAL A 109 14.30 -12.95 7.25
C VAL A 109 13.50 -12.02 8.15
N GLY A 110 13.69 -12.16 9.45
CA GLY A 110 13.01 -11.31 10.44
C GLY A 110 13.41 -9.84 10.33
N LEU A 111 12.42 -8.94 10.44
CA LEU A 111 12.66 -7.51 10.54
C LEU A 111 13.33 -7.16 11.88
N PRO A 112 14.13 -6.08 11.95
CA PRO A 112 14.66 -5.56 13.21
C PRO A 112 13.57 -5.39 14.26
N ALA A 113 13.85 -5.77 15.52
CA ALA A 113 12.83 -5.85 16.57
C ALA A 113 12.07 -4.52 16.82
N ALA A 114 12.77 -3.39 16.75
CA ALA A 114 12.16 -2.07 16.89
C ALA A 114 11.19 -1.77 15.75
N VAL A 115 11.57 -2.08 14.52
CA VAL A 115 10.72 -1.94 13.33
C VAL A 115 9.51 -2.85 13.44
N ARG A 116 9.71 -4.14 13.76
CA ARG A 116 8.61 -5.10 13.91
C ARG A 116 7.59 -4.62 14.94
N ARG A 117 8.05 -4.12 16.09
CA ARG A 117 7.17 -3.53 17.11
C ARG A 117 6.39 -2.34 16.57
N ALA A 118 7.07 -1.39 15.93
CA ALA A 118 6.43 -0.21 15.37
C ALA A 118 5.36 -0.58 14.32
N LEU A 119 5.60 -1.62 13.51
CA LEU A 119 4.63 -2.13 12.54
C LEU A 119 3.43 -2.83 13.21
N SER A 120 3.66 -3.60 14.28
CA SER A 120 2.58 -4.20 15.06
C SER A 120 1.68 -3.15 15.71
N ASP A 121 2.24 -2.03 16.18
CA ASP A 121 1.47 -0.89 16.71
C ASP A 121 0.62 -0.20 15.62
N GLN A 122 0.84 -0.51 14.33
CA GLN A 122 0.06 -0.05 13.17
C GLN A 122 -0.82 -1.16 12.56
N ASP A 123 -1.04 -2.26 13.28
CA ASP A 123 -1.81 -3.43 12.82
C ASP A 123 -1.26 -4.08 11.53
N VAL A 124 0.03 -3.91 11.23
CA VAL A 124 0.69 -4.56 10.09
C VAL A 124 1.20 -5.93 10.52
N ASN A 125 0.62 -6.98 9.93
CA ASN A 125 1.01 -8.36 10.20
C ASN A 125 2.29 -8.73 9.44
N VAL A 126 3.33 -9.13 10.17
CA VAL A 126 4.64 -9.48 9.61
C VAL A 126 4.92 -10.97 9.81
N PHE A 127 5.14 -11.66 8.70
CA PHE A 127 5.49 -13.07 8.61
C PHE A 127 6.95 -13.24 8.20
N VAL A 128 7.61 -14.24 8.77
CA VAL A 128 8.94 -14.68 8.34
C VAL A 128 8.75 -16.02 7.66
N GLU A 129 8.85 -16.02 6.34
CA GLU A 129 8.50 -17.16 5.50
C GLU A 129 9.51 -17.27 4.36
N THR A 130 9.92 -18.50 4.08
CA THR A 130 10.56 -18.84 2.83
C THR A 130 9.63 -18.55 1.64
N GLU A 131 10.19 -18.56 0.43
CA GLU A 131 9.40 -18.36 -0.78
C GLU A 131 8.33 -19.44 -0.93
N ASP A 132 8.71 -20.71 -0.79
CA ASP A 132 7.79 -21.85 -0.90
C ASP A 132 6.67 -21.79 0.13
N GLU A 133 6.98 -21.50 1.40
CA GLU A 133 5.96 -21.38 2.47
C GLU A 133 4.95 -20.26 2.18
N TRP A 134 5.44 -19.12 1.65
CA TRP A 134 4.59 -18.00 1.31
C TRP A 134 3.71 -18.32 0.10
N LEU A 135 4.28 -18.92 -0.95
CA LEU A 135 3.54 -19.36 -2.15
C LEU A 135 2.46 -20.37 -1.78
N ASP A 136 2.79 -21.37 -0.96
CA ASP A 136 1.83 -22.37 -0.46
C ASP A 136 0.69 -21.73 0.33
N ARG A 137 0.96 -20.66 1.10
CA ARG A 137 -0.07 -19.96 1.86
C ARG A 137 -0.99 -19.15 0.96
N VAL A 138 -0.46 -18.44 -0.03
CA VAL A 138 -1.24 -17.58 -0.94
C VAL A 138 -2.00 -18.41 -1.98
N ALA A 139 -1.45 -19.55 -2.40
CA ALA A 139 -2.07 -20.47 -3.35
C ALA A 139 -3.31 -21.16 -2.79
N ARG A 140 -3.44 -21.30 -1.46
CA ARG A 140 -4.62 -21.93 -0.85
C ARG A 140 -5.89 -21.19 -1.27
N PRO A 141 -6.87 -21.88 -1.88
CA PRO A 141 -8.16 -21.28 -2.17
C PRO A 141 -8.80 -20.79 -0.88
N GLU A 142 -9.64 -19.75 -0.97
CA GLU A 142 -10.59 -19.46 0.09
C GLU A 142 -11.36 -20.74 0.38
N GLN A 143 -11.21 -21.29 1.59
CA GLN A 143 -12.00 -22.45 1.96
C GLN A 143 -13.46 -22.01 2.01
N ASP A 144 -14.34 -22.82 1.41
CA ASP A 144 -15.79 -22.63 1.43
C ASP A 144 -16.27 -22.20 2.82
N VAL A 145 -17.25 -21.29 2.83
CA VAL A 145 -17.93 -20.69 3.98
C VAL A 145 -18.36 -21.72 5.06
N ALA A 146 -18.36 -23.01 4.74
CA ALA A 146 -18.61 -24.14 5.64
C ALA A 146 -17.52 -24.37 6.72
N ASP A 147 -16.26 -24.01 6.48
CA ASP A 147 -15.15 -24.19 7.46
C ASP A 147 -14.99 -23.00 8.42
N ALA A 148 -15.71 -21.90 8.19
CA ALA A 148 -15.71 -20.70 9.05
C ALA A 148 -16.26 -20.96 10.47
N VAL A 149 -16.82 -22.15 10.72
CA VAL A 149 -17.35 -22.59 12.02
C VAL A 149 -16.24 -22.84 13.05
N ALA A 150 -14.96 -22.93 12.63
CA ALA A 150 -13.82 -23.18 13.53
C ALA A 150 -13.22 -21.92 14.21
N GLY A 151 -13.76 -20.72 13.97
CA GLY A 151 -13.52 -19.54 14.82
C GLY A 151 -12.16 -18.84 14.69
N GLU A 152 -11.25 -19.31 13.84
CA GLU A 152 -10.03 -18.57 13.51
C GLU A 152 -10.14 -18.00 12.08
N PRO A 153 -10.09 -16.67 11.89
CA PRO A 153 -10.06 -16.07 10.56
C PRO A 153 -8.76 -16.48 9.87
N ARG A 154 -8.87 -17.43 8.93
CA ARG A 154 -7.77 -17.75 8.02
C ARG A 154 -7.66 -16.64 6.97
N PRO A 155 -6.46 -16.17 6.64
CA PRO A 155 -6.30 -15.10 5.65
C PRO A 155 -6.82 -15.59 4.31
N THR A 156 -7.80 -14.86 3.78
CA THR A 156 -8.29 -14.96 2.40
C THR A 156 -7.15 -14.64 1.43
N ARG A 157 -7.23 -15.15 0.20
CA ARG A 157 -6.24 -14.85 -0.84
C ARG A 157 -6.24 -13.32 -1.06
N PRO A 158 -5.07 -12.65 -1.00
CA PRO A 158 -5.02 -11.20 -1.15
C PRO A 158 -5.36 -10.82 -2.61
N PRO A 159 -6.22 -9.80 -2.83
CA PRO A 159 -6.57 -9.37 -4.20
C PRO A 159 -5.40 -8.67 -4.90
N ARG A 160 -4.40 -8.22 -4.14
CA ARG A 160 -3.21 -7.55 -4.66
C ARG A 160 -1.96 -8.01 -3.93
N VAL A 161 -0.90 -8.22 -4.69
CA VAL A 161 0.44 -8.53 -4.19
C VAL A 161 1.42 -7.49 -4.68
N ARG A 162 2.23 -6.92 -3.77
CA ARG A 162 3.34 -6.04 -4.09
C ARG A 162 4.66 -6.74 -3.79
N LEU A 163 5.42 -7.06 -4.84
CA LEU A 163 6.74 -7.70 -4.73
C LEU A 163 7.83 -6.65 -4.53
N VAL A 164 8.81 -6.93 -3.70
CA VAL A 164 9.93 -6.01 -3.40
C VAL A 164 11.24 -6.78 -3.48
N GLY A 165 12.18 -6.30 -4.28
CA GLY A 165 13.42 -7.03 -4.55
C GLY A 165 14.23 -6.45 -5.71
N GLY A 166 15.32 -7.13 -6.07
CA GLY A 166 16.00 -6.90 -7.34
C GLY A 166 15.16 -7.41 -8.52
N ALA A 167 15.35 -6.81 -9.70
CA ALA A 167 14.50 -7.04 -10.86
C ALA A 167 14.41 -8.53 -11.26
N ASP A 168 15.54 -9.25 -11.24
CA ASP A 168 15.58 -10.67 -11.62
C ASP A 168 14.84 -11.55 -10.61
N ALA A 169 15.05 -11.31 -9.31
CA ALA A 169 14.38 -12.05 -8.25
C ALA A 169 12.86 -11.79 -8.23
N VAL A 170 12.46 -10.54 -8.45
CA VAL A 170 11.04 -10.15 -8.53
C VAL A 170 10.37 -10.77 -9.76
N SER A 171 11.04 -10.79 -10.91
CA SER A 171 10.53 -11.42 -12.14
C SER A 171 10.32 -12.94 -11.98
N ALA A 172 11.29 -13.61 -11.34
CA ALA A 172 11.16 -15.03 -11.00
C ALA A 172 9.99 -15.29 -10.05
N LEU A 173 9.88 -14.50 -8.98
CA LEU A 173 8.81 -14.63 -7.99
C LEU A 173 7.43 -14.28 -8.57
N HIS A 174 7.34 -13.30 -9.48
CA HIS A 174 6.11 -13.01 -10.21
C HIS A 174 5.63 -14.28 -10.92
N SER A 175 6.52 -14.90 -11.69
CA SER A 175 6.19 -16.08 -12.50
C SER A 175 5.75 -17.24 -11.60
N ALA A 176 6.50 -17.51 -10.52
CA ALA A 176 6.17 -18.54 -9.54
C ALA A 176 4.81 -18.28 -8.84
N LEU A 177 4.53 -17.03 -8.47
CA LEU A 177 3.26 -16.64 -7.86
C LEU A 177 2.09 -16.82 -8.83
N ALA A 178 2.24 -16.37 -10.07
CA ALA A 178 1.21 -16.51 -11.10
C ALA A 178 0.86 -17.98 -11.36
N GLU A 179 1.88 -18.86 -11.40
CA GLU A 179 1.68 -20.31 -11.49
C GLU A 179 1.00 -20.88 -10.24
N ALA A 180 1.46 -20.48 -9.04
CA ALA A 180 0.94 -20.98 -7.77
C ALA A 180 -0.54 -20.63 -7.55
N VAL A 181 -0.99 -19.44 -7.98
CA VAL A 181 -2.41 -19.06 -7.92
C VAL A 181 -3.22 -19.59 -9.11
N GLY A 182 -2.60 -20.34 -10.03
CA GLY A 182 -3.27 -20.90 -11.20
C GLY A 182 -3.69 -19.86 -12.24
N GLY A 183 -3.00 -18.72 -12.31
CA GLY A 183 -3.33 -17.62 -13.19
C GLY A 183 -4.64 -16.91 -12.85
N ASP A 184 -5.06 -16.94 -11.59
CA ASP A 184 -6.28 -16.29 -11.09
C ASP A 184 -6.30 -14.79 -11.44
N PRO A 185 -7.23 -14.33 -12.29
CA PRO A 185 -7.31 -12.93 -12.71
C PRO A 185 -7.74 -11.98 -11.58
N ASP A 186 -8.24 -12.50 -10.46
CA ASP A 186 -8.63 -11.69 -9.30
C ASP A 186 -7.43 -11.29 -8.42
N VAL A 187 -6.23 -11.82 -8.71
CA VAL A 187 -4.98 -11.44 -8.04
C VAL A 187 -4.13 -10.54 -8.94
N ALA A 188 -4.01 -9.27 -8.58
CA ALA A 188 -3.09 -8.36 -9.26
C ALA A 188 -1.69 -8.41 -8.65
N ILE A 189 -0.67 -8.74 -9.47
CA ILE A 189 0.74 -8.79 -9.06
C ILE A 189 1.44 -7.50 -9.51
N TYR A 190 1.97 -6.74 -8.55
CA TYR A 190 2.75 -5.53 -8.77
C TYR A 190 4.24 -5.79 -8.53
N ASP A 191 5.02 -5.76 -9.59
CA ASP A 191 6.42 -6.19 -9.65
C ASP A 191 7.40 -5.08 -10.09
N ASN A 192 6.88 -3.87 -10.32
CA ASN A 192 7.68 -2.72 -10.75
C ASN A 192 8.74 -2.33 -9.70
N GLU A 193 9.81 -1.65 -10.14
CA GLU A 193 10.83 -1.10 -9.24
C GLU A 193 10.20 -0.19 -8.17
N VAL A 194 10.68 -0.30 -6.92
CA VAL A 194 10.21 0.55 -5.83
C VAL A 194 10.69 1.99 -6.05
N THR A 195 9.76 2.95 -6.02
CA THR A 195 10.07 4.36 -6.28
C THR A 195 9.80 5.25 -5.07
N THR A 196 10.52 6.38 -4.98
CA THR A 196 10.21 7.43 -3.99
C THR A 196 8.97 8.23 -4.38
N ALA A 197 8.54 8.18 -5.64
CA ALA A 197 7.42 8.96 -6.14
C ALA A 197 6.08 8.44 -5.59
N GLY A 198 5.52 9.15 -4.60
CA GLY A 198 4.25 8.77 -3.98
C GLY A 198 3.06 8.75 -4.94
N ARG A 199 3.09 9.54 -6.01
CA ARG A 199 2.04 9.53 -7.05
C ARG A 199 1.94 8.18 -7.78
N ILE A 200 2.98 7.36 -7.72
CA ILE A 200 3.06 6.04 -8.33
C ILE A 200 2.94 4.94 -7.27
N GLU A 201 3.76 5.00 -6.21
CA GLU A 201 3.85 3.89 -5.24
C GLU A 201 2.60 3.74 -4.36
N LEU A 202 1.72 4.75 -4.27
CA LEU A 202 0.44 4.64 -3.57
C LEU A 202 -0.65 3.91 -4.39
N LEU A 203 -0.52 3.82 -5.72
CA LEU A 203 -1.55 3.24 -6.60
C LEU A 203 -1.87 1.75 -6.34
N PRO A 204 -0.88 0.87 -6.06
CA PRO A 204 -1.15 -0.53 -5.73
C PRO A 204 -2.06 -0.69 -4.50
N PHE A 205 -2.10 0.31 -3.62
CA PHE A 205 -2.87 0.30 -2.39
C PHE A 205 -4.26 0.94 -2.52
N LEU A 206 -4.65 1.40 -3.71
CA LEU A 206 -5.90 2.11 -3.92
C LEU A 206 -6.75 1.53 -5.06
N HIS A 207 -8.07 1.56 -4.87
CA HIS A 207 -9.07 1.45 -5.90
C HIS A 207 -9.64 2.82 -6.25
N GLU A 208 -9.72 3.11 -7.53
CA GLU A 208 -10.48 4.24 -8.04
C GLU A 208 -11.97 3.96 -7.90
N GLN A 209 -12.75 4.98 -7.53
CA GLN A 209 -14.19 4.88 -7.40
C GLN A 209 -14.87 6.13 -7.95
N SER A 210 -15.83 5.92 -8.84
CA SER A 210 -16.77 6.94 -9.28
C SER A 210 -18.10 6.78 -8.53
N ILE A 211 -18.68 7.90 -8.11
CA ILE A 211 -19.99 7.98 -7.46
C ILE A 211 -20.81 9.03 -8.20
N THR A 212 -21.90 8.58 -8.81
CA THR A 212 -22.86 9.45 -9.49
C THR A 212 -24.10 9.61 -8.63
N ILE A 213 -24.45 10.86 -8.32
CA ILE A 213 -25.59 11.20 -7.48
C ILE A 213 -26.49 12.19 -8.23
N THR A 214 -27.74 11.81 -8.47
CA THR A 214 -28.74 12.72 -9.01
C THR A 214 -28.98 13.87 -8.02
N ALA A 215 -28.80 15.10 -8.50
CA ALA A 215 -28.94 16.35 -7.74
C ALA A 215 -30.15 17.15 -8.22
N HIS A 216 -31.21 16.45 -8.63
CA HIS A 216 -32.48 17.06 -9.00
C HIS A 216 -33.65 16.16 -8.62
N ARG A 217 -34.83 16.75 -8.47
CA ARG A 217 -36.10 16.04 -8.32
C ARG A 217 -37.05 16.48 -9.41
N PHE A 218 -37.34 15.58 -10.35
CA PHE A 218 -38.15 15.86 -11.54
C PHE A 218 -37.67 17.10 -12.34
N GLY A 219 -36.35 17.26 -12.49
CA GLY A 219 -35.74 18.37 -13.22
C GLY A 219 -35.50 19.64 -12.40
N ASN A 220 -36.07 19.75 -11.19
CA ASN A 220 -35.75 20.86 -10.28
C ASN A 220 -34.47 20.56 -9.50
N PRO A 221 -33.43 21.42 -9.53
CA PRO A 221 -32.22 21.21 -8.75
C PRO A 221 -32.51 20.98 -7.26
N ASP A 222 -31.80 20.03 -6.66
CA ASP A 222 -31.93 19.64 -5.26
C ASP A 222 -30.53 19.61 -4.59
N ALA A 223 -30.42 20.34 -3.48
CA ALA A 223 -29.17 20.54 -2.77
C ALA A 223 -28.83 19.43 -1.77
N TRP A 224 -29.67 18.39 -1.61
CA TRP A 224 -29.51 17.38 -0.56
C TRP A 224 -28.13 16.70 -0.47
N SER A 225 -27.40 16.59 -1.58
CA SER A 225 -26.05 15.98 -1.64
C SER A 225 -24.91 17.00 -1.76
N ALA A 226 -25.16 18.28 -1.51
CA ALA A 226 -24.16 19.35 -1.64
C ALA A 226 -22.92 19.15 -0.75
N ASP A 227 -23.12 18.62 0.46
CA ASP A 227 -22.06 18.45 1.46
C ASP A 227 -21.20 17.18 1.25
N VAL A 228 -21.46 16.41 0.19
CA VAL A 228 -20.72 15.17 -0.12
C VAL A 228 -19.45 15.44 -0.94
N ILE A 229 -19.19 16.71 -1.27
CA ILE A 229 -18.00 17.20 -2.01
C ILE A 229 -16.87 17.54 -1.03
#